data_AF-A0A9P8JLM3-F1
#
_entry.id   AF-A0A9P8JLM3-F1
#
_cell.length_a   1.000
_cell.length_b   1.000
_cell.length_c   1.000
_cell.angle_alpha   90.00
_cell.angle_beta   90.00
_cell.angle_gamma   90.00
#
_symmetry.space_group_name_H-M   'P 1'
#
loop_
_entity.id
_entity.type
_entity.pdbx_description
1 polymer ?
#
loop_
_entity_poly.entity_id
_entity_poly.type
_entity_poly.pdbx_seq_one_letter_code
_entity_poly.pdbx_strand_id
1 'polypeptide(L)'
;TSWTPGLAYKTSGTTSDDTIHSLPIVRPKPGERAPPIKTQARGATILPNFVGLIFQVHNGKIYNDVRITEDMVGHKLGEFSATRKRFTYKHSKNK
;
A
#
# COMPACT_ATOMS: atom_id res chain seq x y z
N THR A 1 10.94 -35.46 -45.43
CA THR A 1 9.91 -36.03 -44.55
C THR A 1 9.92 -35.27 -43.23
N SER A 2 8.81 -34.58 -42.98
CA SER A 2 8.35 -33.97 -41.72
C SER A 2 9.37 -33.26 -40.82
N TRP A 3 9.44 -31.95 -41.01
CA TRP A 3 9.65 -30.92 -40.00
C TRP A 3 8.68 -31.10 -38.80
N THR A 4 9.18 -31.01 -37.56
CA THR A 4 8.36 -30.91 -36.34
C THR A 4 8.28 -29.46 -35.86
N PRO A 5 7.09 -28.86 -35.70
CA PRO A 5 6.93 -27.55 -35.10
C PRO A 5 6.60 -27.63 -33.61
N GLY A 6 6.96 -26.58 -32.86
CA GLY A 6 6.12 -26.13 -31.75
C GLY A 6 6.75 -26.20 -30.36
N LEU A 7 7.41 -25.12 -29.96
CA LEU A 7 7.17 -24.55 -28.64
C LEU A 7 7.23 -23.02 -28.76
N ALA A 8 6.07 -22.45 -29.13
CA ALA A 8 5.80 -21.03 -29.04
C ALA A 8 5.65 -20.68 -27.55
N TYR A 9 6.71 -20.15 -26.93
CA TYR A 9 6.53 -19.44 -25.66
C TYR A 9 5.96 -18.06 -25.98
N LYS A 10 4.76 -17.80 -25.47
CA LYS A 10 4.07 -16.51 -25.58
C LYS A 10 4.95 -15.41 -24.99
N THR A 11 5.27 -14.42 -25.82
CA THR A 11 5.66 -13.09 -25.39
C THR A 11 4.47 -12.46 -24.66
N SER A 12 4.57 -12.31 -23.33
CA SER A 12 3.74 -11.33 -22.62
C SER A 12 4.45 -9.98 -22.75
N GLY A 13 4.14 -9.29 -23.83
CA GLY A 13 4.42 -7.87 -23.93
C GLY A 13 3.47 -7.11 -23.00
N THR A 14 4.04 -6.32 -22.10
CA THR A 14 3.43 -5.10 -21.57
C THR A 14 4.54 -4.08 -21.39
N THR A 15 4.80 -3.33 -22.46
CA THR A 15 5.46 -2.03 -22.43
C THR A 15 4.38 -0.98 -22.33
N SER A 16 4.31 -0.25 -21.22
CA SER A 16 3.91 1.16 -21.13
C SER A 16 3.87 1.57 -19.66
N ASP A 17 4.86 2.37 -19.30
CA ASP A 17 4.78 3.58 -18.50
C ASP A 17 4.20 3.57 -17.07
N ASP A 18 4.94 4.35 -16.27
CA ASP A 18 4.61 4.89 -14.96
C ASP A 18 4.79 3.96 -13.75
N THR A 19 5.67 4.43 -12.86
CA THR A 19 6.08 3.83 -11.59
C THR A 19 4.90 3.64 -10.63
N ILE A 20 4.02 2.69 -10.90
CA ILE A 20 3.08 2.12 -9.94
C ILE A 20 3.76 0.86 -9.39
N HIS A 21 4.38 1.00 -8.22
CA HIS A 21 4.84 -0.17 -7.47
C HIS A 21 3.60 -0.96 -7.08
N SER A 22 3.36 -2.07 -7.78
CA SER A 22 2.40 -3.08 -7.36
C SER A 22 2.92 -3.66 -6.04
N LEU A 23 2.37 -3.18 -4.92
CA LEU A 23 2.38 -3.98 -3.70
C LEU A 23 1.75 -5.33 -4.06
N PRO A 24 2.23 -6.46 -3.54
CA PRO A 24 1.60 -7.75 -3.78
C PRO A 24 0.22 -7.72 -3.11
N ILE A 25 -0.81 -7.30 -3.84
CA ILE A 25 -2.20 -7.36 -3.40
C ILE A 25 -2.58 -8.83 -3.48
N VAL A 26 -2.21 -9.59 -2.45
CA VAL A 26 -2.67 -10.95 -2.25
C VAL A 26 -4.16 -10.85 -1.97
N ARG A 27 -4.98 -11.24 -2.95
CA ARG A 27 -6.42 -11.39 -2.74
C ARG A 27 -6.59 -12.61 -1.82
N PRO A 28 -7.04 -12.45 -0.55
CA PRO A 28 -7.32 -13.60 0.27
C PRO A 28 -8.46 -14.40 -0.38
N LYS A 29 -8.44 -15.72 -0.19
CA LYS A 29 -9.56 -16.58 -0.57
C LYS A 29 -10.80 -16.14 0.23
N PRO A 30 -12.02 -16.27 -0.33
CA PRO A 30 -13.23 -15.94 0.42
C PRO A 30 -13.30 -16.78 1.70
N GLY A 31 -13.29 -16.12 2.86
CA GLY A 31 -13.24 -16.75 4.18
C GLY A 31 -11.92 -16.60 4.94
N GLU A 32 -10.86 -16.12 4.29
CA GLU A 32 -9.55 -15.87 4.92
C GLU A 32 -9.32 -14.38 5.15
N ARG A 33 -8.69 -14.01 6.27
CA ARG A 33 -8.36 -12.61 6.56
C ARG A 33 -7.20 -12.18 5.67
N ALA A 34 -7.33 -11.03 4.99
CA ALA A 34 -6.24 -10.45 4.23
C ALA A 34 -5.02 -10.23 5.16
N PRO A 35 -3.82 -10.71 4.79
CA PRO A 35 -2.62 -10.38 5.54
C PRO A 35 -2.35 -8.86 5.46
N PRO A 36 -1.91 -8.21 6.54
CA PRO A 36 -1.58 -6.79 6.52
C PRO A 36 -0.47 -6.49 5.51
N ILE A 37 -0.69 -5.48 4.66
CA ILE A 37 0.27 -5.11 3.62
C ILE A 37 1.24 -4.08 4.20
N LYS A 38 2.52 -4.46 4.33
CA LYS A 38 3.59 -3.54 4.76
C LYS A 38 3.98 -2.62 3.62
N THR A 39 4.00 -1.31 3.89
CA THR A 39 4.37 -0.31 2.88
C THR A 39 5.22 0.83 3.47
N GLN A 40 6.21 1.24 2.69
CA GLN A 40 7.03 2.43 2.90
C GLN A 40 6.58 3.60 2.01
N ALA A 41 5.72 3.32 1.03
CA ALA A 41 5.28 4.28 0.02
C ALA A 41 4.18 5.20 0.58
N ARG A 42 4.57 6.19 1.39
CA ARG A 42 3.66 7.20 1.96
C ARG A 42 3.02 8.11 0.92
N GLY A 43 3.63 8.25 -0.25
CA GLY A 43 3.12 9.07 -1.36
C GLY A 43 2.04 8.41 -2.22
N ALA A 44 1.76 7.12 -2.01
CA ALA A 44 0.80 6.35 -2.79
C ALA A 44 -0.64 6.81 -2.49
N THR A 45 -1.41 6.96 -3.57
CA THR A 45 -2.82 7.33 -3.51
C THR A 45 -3.68 6.11 -3.19
N ILE A 46 -4.68 6.29 -2.34
CA ILE A 46 -5.63 5.24 -1.98
C ILE A 46 -6.60 5.03 -3.13
N LEU A 47 -6.58 3.82 -3.68
CA LEU A 47 -7.49 3.37 -4.72
C LEU A 47 -8.75 2.75 -4.09
N PRO A 48 -9.92 2.78 -4.77
CA PRO A 48 -11.13 2.13 -4.29
C PRO A 48 -10.95 0.62 -4.08
N ASN A 49 -10.04 -0.01 -4.82
CA ASN A 49 -9.68 -1.42 -4.66
C ASN A 49 -9.02 -1.77 -3.31
N PHE A 50 -8.60 -0.76 -2.54
CA PHE A 50 -7.93 -0.94 -1.26
C PHE A 50 -8.88 -0.87 -0.06
N VAL A 51 -10.15 -0.54 -0.29
CA VAL A 51 -11.15 -0.45 0.78
C VAL A 51 -11.33 -1.81 1.45
N GLY A 52 -11.28 -1.81 2.78
CA GLY A 52 -11.36 -3.03 3.59
C GLY A 52 -10.04 -3.77 3.83
N LEU A 53 -8.94 -3.35 3.20
CA LEU A 53 -7.59 -3.86 3.48
C LEU A 53 -6.95 -3.12 4.67
N ILE A 54 -5.97 -3.78 5.29
CA ILE A 54 -5.14 -3.20 6.36
C ILE A 54 -3.74 -2.96 5.81
N PHE A 55 -3.28 -1.72 5.89
CA PHE A 55 -1.95 -1.31 5.49
C PHE A 55 -1.11 -0.99 6.72
N GLN A 56 0.07 -1.57 6.81
CA GLN A 56 1.06 -1.17 7.80
C GLN A 56 1.94 -0.10 7.17
N VAL A 57 1.66 1.17 7.46
CA VAL A 57 2.35 2.33 6.88
C VAL A 57 3.52 2.72 7.77
N HIS A 58 4.72 2.75 7.22
CA HIS A 58 5.90 3.16 7.98
C HIS A 58 5.90 4.65 8.27
N ASN A 59 6.17 4.99 9.52
CA ASN A 59 6.16 6.34 10.05
C ASN A 59 7.58 6.92 10.30
N GLY A 60 8.61 6.22 9.81
CA GLY A 60 10.03 6.55 10.04
C GLY A 60 10.67 5.84 11.25
N LYS A 61 9.87 5.15 12.07
CA LYS A 61 10.34 4.36 13.23
C LYS A 61 9.61 3.03 13.36
N ILE A 62 8.28 3.09 13.25
CA ILE A 62 7.38 1.96 13.40
C ILE A 62 6.41 1.92 12.22
N TYR A 63 5.79 0.76 12.03
CA TYR A 63 4.66 0.60 11.10
C TYR A 63 3.36 0.81 11.87
N ASN A 64 2.53 1.72 11.38
CA ASN A 64 1.20 1.98 11.91
C ASN A 64 0.17 1.22 11.07
N ASP A 65 -0.71 0.48 11.73
CA ASP A 65 -1.80 -0.22 11.06
C ASP A 65 -2.95 0.74 10.75
N VAL A 66 -3.23 0.90 9.46
CA VAL A 66 -4.28 1.75 8.92
C VAL A 66 -5.27 0.87 8.18
N ARG A 67 -6.50 0.80 8.69
CA ARG A 67 -7.63 0.14 8.01
C ARG A 67 -8.29 1.16 7.08
N ILE A 68 -8.36 0.84 5.80
CA ILE A 68 -8.86 1.78 4.79
C ILE A 68 -10.39 1.72 4.71
N THR A 69 -11.02 2.89 4.86
CA THR A 69 -12.45 3.12 4.60
C THR A 69 -12.66 3.81 3.25
N GLU A 70 -13.89 3.86 2.77
CA GLU A 70 -14.25 4.44 1.48
C GLU A 70 -13.97 5.96 1.41
N ASP A 71 -14.18 6.68 2.52
CA ASP A 71 -13.91 8.12 2.62
C ASP A 71 -12.42 8.48 2.45
N MET A 72 -11.52 7.50 2.55
CA MET A 72 -10.08 7.70 2.39
C MET A 72 -9.64 7.61 0.92
N VAL A 73 -10.52 7.20 0.00
CA VAL A 73 -10.20 7.07 -1.42
C VAL A 73 -9.82 8.44 -2.00
N GLY A 74 -8.73 8.49 -2.75
CA GLY A 74 -8.17 9.74 -3.30
C GLY A 74 -7.16 10.45 -2.40
N HIS A 75 -7.09 10.12 -1.12
CA HIS A 75 -6.06 10.63 -0.20
C HIS A 75 -4.74 9.85 -0.32
N LYS A 76 -3.66 10.40 0.25
CA LYS A 76 -2.36 9.71 0.33
C LYS A 76 -2.25 8.88 1.61
N LEU A 77 -1.64 7.69 1.51
CA LEU A 77 -1.40 6.82 2.66
C LEU A 77 -0.64 7.51 3.80
N GLY A 78 0.25 8.46 3.47
CA GLY A 78 1.04 9.21 4.42
C GLY A 78 0.26 10.18 5.31
N GLU A 79 -0.96 10.59 4.92
CA GLU A 79 -1.82 11.51 5.69
C GLU A 79 -2.34 10.84 6.97
N PHE A 80 -2.52 9.52 6.92
CA PHE A 80 -3.05 8.72 8.02
C PHE A 80 -1.95 8.17 8.95
N SER A 81 -0.68 8.50 8.70
CA SER A 81 0.46 8.10 9.53
C SER A 81 1.34 9.29 9.88
N ALA A 82 1.15 9.83 11.09
CA ALA A 82 1.75 11.07 11.56
C ALA A 82 3.20 10.90 12.06
N THR A 83 4.16 11.53 11.37
CA THR A 83 5.61 11.32 11.58
C THR A 83 6.21 12.03 12.78
N ARG A 84 5.57 13.10 13.27
CA ARG A 84 6.05 13.88 14.40
C ARG A 84 5.05 13.82 15.53
N LYS A 85 5.56 13.62 16.75
CA LYS A 85 4.76 13.75 17.97
C LYS A 85 4.28 15.20 18.08
N ARG A 86 3.01 15.39 18.45
CA ARG A 86 2.48 16.72 18.71
C ARG A 86 3.29 17.40 19.82
N PHE A 87 3.76 18.62 19.55
CA PHE A 87 4.39 19.46 20.55
C PHE A 87 3.31 20.13 21.41
N THR A 88 3.49 20.06 22.72
CA THR A 88 2.63 20.73 23.71
C THR A 88 3.53 21.58 24.60
N TYR A 89 3.25 22.88 24.67
CA TYR A 89 3.95 23.77 25.61
C TYR A 89 3.49 23.43 27.04
N LYS A 90 4.45 23.09 27.91
CA LYS A 90 4.19 22.92 29.34
C LYS A 90 4.42 24.27 30.00
N HIS A 91 3.35 24.90 30.49
CA HIS A 91 3.49 26.13 31.27
C HIS A 91 4.08 25.78 32.63
N SER A 92 5.34 26.14 32.87
CA SER A 92 5.93 26.12 34.21
C SER A 92 5.45 27.36 34.95
N LYS A 93 4.71 27.19 36.05
CA LYS A 93 4.41 28.32 36.94
C LYS A 93 5.72 28.72 37.63
N ASN A 94 6.30 29.87 37.27
CA ASN A 94 7.25 30.52 38.15
C ASN A 94 6.46 31.08 39.35
N LYS A 95 6.87 30.67 40.55
CA LYS A 95 6.34 31.14 41.82
C LYS A 95 7.15 32.31 42.31
#